data_AF-A0A101GCK6-F1
#
_entry.id   AF-A0A101GCK6-F1
#
_cell.length_a   1.000
_cell.length_b   1.000
_cell.length_c   1.000
_cell.angle_alpha   90.00
_cell.angle_beta   90.00
_cell.angle_gamma   90.00
#
_symmetry.space_group_name_H-M   'P 1'
#
loop_
_entity.id
_entity.type
_entity.pdbx_description
1 polymer ?
#
loop_
_entity_poly.entity_id
_entity_poly.type
_entity_poly.pdbx_seq_one_letter_code
_entity_poly.pdbx_strand_id
1 'polypeptide(L)'
;MMHPIYLPFNEKELLSHFAEVWQNGVCTRNVKHLEYYKCSIERYDGYLKDNPNRRGKPLEEMRKPCQIEKDERFWIATCMMTIFHSQNRRQELTKLFSNAYGNSPPIGGIYSWGECFAEELHLFFEPNLPSPSSYKEWLSSNLIKRQFIPYVLDSTDAKVNLEGPTNVDAMLLNSKNGFAVVIEAKVLSDISYEITYDTMRNQIARNIDVMLEKNNKLCHPLDKRDPEKTLFLLITPKLFKDNPSSRLYGYKFNEYKTNPESLSGDLPHRHRTNCDWPNISSRLGWLTWEDFKSVNNNCCRWLK
;
A
#
# COMPACT_ATOMS: atom_id res chain seq x y z
N MET A 1 10.48 -4.79 22.43
CA MET A 1 9.66 -5.38 21.35
C MET A 1 8.21 -5.14 21.69
N MET A 2 7.37 -4.79 20.71
CA MET A 2 5.96 -4.43 20.89
C MET A 2 5.09 -5.68 21.00
N HIS A 3 5.26 -6.68 20.13
CA HIS A 3 4.57 -7.97 20.25
C HIS A 3 5.37 -9.12 19.61
N PRO A 4 5.53 -10.30 20.25
CA PRO A 4 6.47 -11.35 19.81
C PRO A 4 6.17 -11.98 18.44
N ILE A 5 4.90 -12.03 18.03
CA ILE A 5 4.48 -12.65 16.76
C ILE A 5 4.11 -11.58 15.71
N TYR A 6 3.12 -10.74 16.03
CA TYR A 6 2.55 -9.78 15.09
C TYR A 6 3.32 -8.48 14.92
N LEU A 7 4.28 -8.13 15.79
CA LEU A 7 5.14 -6.94 15.65
C LEU A 7 6.44 -7.07 16.47
N PRO A 8 7.40 -7.91 16.03
CA PRO A 8 8.61 -8.24 16.78
C PRO A 8 9.68 -7.13 16.71
N PHE A 9 9.26 -5.87 16.80
CA PHE A 9 10.10 -4.67 16.75
C PHE A 9 9.75 -3.76 17.92
N ASN A 10 10.64 -2.85 18.30
CA ASN A 10 10.35 -1.84 19.32
C ASN A 10 9.68 -0.58 18.72
N GLU A 11 9.12 0.27 19.59
CA GLU A 11 8.40 1.47 19.15
C GLU A 11 9.28 2.42 18.33
N LYS A 12 10.56 2.58 18.71
CA LYS A 12 11.51 3.46 18.01
C LYS A 12 11.81 2.95 16.60
N GLU A 13 11.95 1.64 16.43
CA GLU A 13 12.13 1.01 15.12
C GLU A 13 10.91 1.25 14.23
N LEU A 14 9.70 0.92 14.68
CA LEU A 14 8.48 1.16 13.90
C LEU A 14 8.30 2.64 13.56
N LEU A 15 8.49 3.52 14.56
CA LEU A 15 8.33 4.96 14.39
C LEU A 15 9.29 5.53 13.34
N SER A 16 10.49 4.96 13.19
CA SER A 16 11.44 5.39 12.16
C SER A 16 10.96 5.14 10.72
N HIS A 17 9.93 4.31 10.54
CA HIS A 17 9.32 3.99 9.25
C HIS A 17 8.03 4.79 8.98
N PHE A 18 7.59 5.68 9.87
CA PHE A 18 6.49 6.60 9.52
C PHE A 18 7.04 7.86 8.86
N ALA A 19 6.54 8.15 7.66
CA ALA A 19 6.94 9.31 6.91
C ALA A 19 6.65 10.61 7.68
N GLU A 20 7.52 11.60 7.47
CA GLU A 20 7.24 12.96 7.91
C GLU A 20 6.20 13.61 6.99
N VAL A 21 5.33 14.41 7.59
CA VAL A 21 4.27 15.13 6.92
C VAL A 21 4.56 16.62 7.06
N TRP A 22 4.41 17.34 5.95
CA TRP A 22 4.53 18.79 5.94
C TRP A 22 3.38 19.42 6.72
N GLN A 23 3.68 20.07 7.84
CA GLN A 23 2.72 20.75 8.69
C GLN A 23 3.30 22.10 9.12
N ASN A 24 2.56 23.19 8.87
CA ASN A 24 2.92 24.55 9.29
C ASN A 24 4.35 24.97 8.93
N GLY A 25 4.84 24.58 7.74
CA GLY A 25 6.17 24.97 7.26
C GLY A 25 7.31 24.05 7.67
N VAL A 26 7.03 22.95 8.39
CA VAL A 26 8.04 21.98 8.84
C VAL A 26 7.60 20.53 8.59
N CYS A 27 8.56 19.66 8.32
CA CYS A 27 8.34 18.22 8.24
C CYS A 27 8.29 17.63 9.65
N THR A 28 7.16 16.99 10.00
CA THR A 28 6.93 16.42 11.32
C THR A 28 6.49 14.97 11.21
N ARG A 29 7.04 14.12 12.08
CA ARG A 29 6.72 12.69 12.05
C ARG A 29 5.28 12.43 12.49
N ASN A 30 4.59 11.58 11.75
CA ASN A 30 3.21 11.22 12.08
C ASN A 30 3.16 10.14 13.19
N VAL A 31 3.19 10.58 14.44
CA VAL A 31 3.16 9.69 15.62
C VAL A 31 1.81 9.00 15.85
N LYS A 32 0.73 9.46 15.22
CA LYS A 32 -0.63 8.95 15.45
C LYS A 32 -0.78 7.48 15.05
N HIS A 33 -0.03 7.02 14.05
CA HIS A 33 -0.06 5.62 13.63
C HIS A 33 0.45 4.69 14.73
N LEU A 34 1.45 5.09 15.51
CA LEU A 34 2.02 4.27 16.59
C LEU A 34 0.98 3.90 17.64
N GLU A 35 0.11 4.85 18.00
CA GLU A 35 -0.91 4.65 19.03
C GLU A 35 -1.90 3.54 18.64
N TYR A 36 -2.23 3.44 17.36
CA TYR A 36 -3.07 2.34 16.85
C TYR A 36 -2.47 0.97 17.14
N TYR A 37 -1.16 0.79 16.91
CA TYR A 37 -0.48 -0.48 17.18
C TYR A 37 -0.50 -0.80 18.67
N LYS A 38 -0.21 0.17 19.54
CA LYS A 38 -0.21 -0.01 21.00
C LYS A 38 -1.58 -0.42 21.51
N CYS A 39 -2.62 0.35 21.17
CA CYS A 39 -4.00 0.07 21.54
C CYS A 39 -4.50 -1.29 21.03
N SER A 40 -4.01 -1.77 19.89
CA SER A 40 -4.39 -3.08 19.34
C SER A 40 -3.65 -4.24 20.03
N ILE A 41 -2.38 -4.06 20.40
CA ILE A 41 -1.61 -5.04 21.19
C ILE A 41 -2.17 -5.17 22.59
N GLU A 42 -2.39 -4.05 23.31
CA GLU A 42 -2.92 -4.07 24.68
C GLU A 42 -4.28 -4.78 24.75
N ARG A 43 -5.14 -4.54 23.75
CA ARG A 43 -6.45 -5.19 23.64
C ARG A 43 -6.32 -6.70 23.40
N TYR A 44 -5.37 -7.11 22.57
CA TYR A 44 -5.12 -8.52 22.27
C TYR A 44 -4.57 -9.25 23.48
N ASP A 45 -3.50 -8.72 24.07
CA ASP A 45 -2.81 -9.31 25.21
C ASP A 45 -3.73 -9.35 26.45
N GLY A 46 -4.50 -8.29 26.69
CA GLY A 46 -5.51 -8.26 27.74
C GLY A 46 -6.55 -9.36 27.57
N TYR A 47 -7.06 -9.54 26.35
CA TYR A 47 -8.03 -10.59 26.05
C TYR A 47 -7.45 -12.01 26.22
N LEU A 48 -6.21 -12.25 25.77
CA LEU A 48 -5.54 -13.54 25.92
C LEU A 48 -5.19 -13.87 27.37
N LYS A 49 -4.86 -12.86 28.19
CA LYS A 49 -4.63 -13.03 29.62
C LYS A 49 -5.88 -13.56 30.33
N ASP A 50 -7.05 -13.03 29.98
CA ASP A 50 -8.33 -13.45 30.57
C ASP A 50 -8.90 -14.71 29.89
N ASN A 51 -8.45 -15.02 28.67
CA ASN A 51 -8.93 -16.13 27.84
C ASN A 51 -7.77 -16.94 27.25
N PRO A 52 -6.95 -17.63 28.07
CA PRO A 52 -5.75 -18.34 27.60
C PRO A 52 -6.07 -19.47 26.61
N ASN A 53 -7.28 -20.02 26.68
CA ASN A 53 -7.82 -20.94 25.68
C ASN A 53 -9.06 -20.33 25.02
N ARG A 54 -8.92 -19.93 23.76
CA ARG A 54 -10.00 -19.34 22.96
C ARG A 54 -10.89 -20.37 22.26
N ARG A 55 -10.57 -21.66 22.33
CA ARG A 55 -11.29 -22.70 21.58
C ARG A 55 -12.77 -22.75 22.01
N GLY A 56 -13.67 -22.63 21.05
CA GLY A 56 -15.12 -22.67 21.29
C GLY A 56 -15.73 -21.33 21.75
N LYS A 57 -14.93 -20.27 21.92
CA LYS A 57 -15.45 -18.94 22.24
C LYS A 57 -16.24 -18.34 21.06
N PRO A 58 -17.29 -17.54 21.33
CA PRO A 58 -18.05 -16.86 20.28
C PRO A 58 -17.19 -15.90 19.45
N LEU A 59 -17.44 -15.83 18.15
CA LEU A 59 -16.74 -14.89 17.26
C LEU A 59 -16.99 -13.43 17.62
N GLU A 60 -18.20 -13.09 18.08
CA GLU A 60 -18.53 -11.72 18.49
C GLU A 60 -17.64 -11.23 19.64
N GLU A 61 -17.33 -12.12 20.59
CA GLU A 61 -16.41 -11.86 21.70
C GLU A 61 -14.97 -11.68 21.20
N MET A 62 -14.53 -12.53 20.27
CA MET A 62 -13.13 -12.55 19.81
C MET A 62 -12.81 -11.52 18.73
N ARG A 63 -13.78 -11.07 17.93
CA ARG A 63 -13.53 -10.30 16.70
C ARG A 63 -12.73 -9.02 16.94
N LYS A 64 -13.14 -8.22 17.93
CA LYS A 64 -12.50 -6.92 18.22
C LYS A 64 -11.17 -7.08 18.96
N PRO A 65 -11.06 -7.95 20.00
CA PRO A 65 -9.79 -8.19 20.67
C PRO A 65 -8.73 -8.87 19.80
N CYS A 66 -9.13 -9.84 18.98
CA CYS A 66 -8.24 -10.60 18.11
C CYS A 66 -8.06 -9.97 16.72
N GLN A 67 -8.38 -8.68 16.56
CA GLN A 67 -8.28 -8.00 15.27
C GLN A 67 -6.86 -8.06 14.69
N ILE A 68 -5.83 -7.99 15.54
CA ILE A 68 -4.40 -8.06 15.15
C ILE A 68 -4.08 -9.30 14.29
N GLU A 69 -4.82 -10.39 14.47
CA GLU A 69 -4.59 -11.66 13.75
C GLU A 69 -4.90 -11.54 12.25
N LYS A 70 -5.68 -10.54 11.85
CA LYS A 70 -6.09 -10.28 10.47
C LYS A 70 -5.92 -8.82 10.05
N ASP A 71 -5.11 -8.06 10.80
CA ASP A 71 -4.91 -6.64 10.58
C ASP A 71 -3.80 -6.41 9.56
N GLU A 72 -4.18 -5.88 8.39
CA GLU A 72 -3.26 -5.56 7.30
C GLU A 72 -2.05 -4.74 7.79
N ARG A 73 -2.26 -3.80 8.73
CA ARG A 73 -1.22 -2.90 9.25
C ARG A 73 -0.13 -3.64 10.01
N PHE A 74 -0.50 -4.66 10.77
CA PHE A 74 0.47 -5.49 11.49
C PHE A 74 1.18 -6.45 10.54
N TRP A 75 0.43 -7.04 9.62
CA TRP A 75 0.99 -8.00 8.67
C TRP A 75 2.02 -7.33 7.77
N ILE A 76 1.69 -6.18 7.16
CA ILE A 76 2.62 -5.46 6.30
C ILE A 76 3.82 -4.92 7.06
N ALA A 77 3.61 -4.33 8.24
CA ALA A 77 4.69 -3.76 9.05
C ALA A 77 5.71 -4.83 9.42
N THR A 78 5.26 -5.93 10.00
CA THR A 78 6.13 -7.01 10.43
C THR A 78 6.84 -7.70 9.27
N CYS A 79 6.11 -7.97 8.19
CA CYS A 79 6.67 -8.65 7.04
C CYS A 79 7.77 -7.80 6.37
N MET A 80 7.48 -6.53 6.08
CA MET A 80 8.43 -5.65 5.41
C MET A 80 9.62 -5.29 6.31
N MET A 81 9.40 -5.02 7.61
CA MET A 81 10.51 -4.74 8.54
C MET A 81 11.42 -5.96 8.71
N THR A 82 10.87 -7.18 8.72
CA THR A 82 11.68 -8.41 8.83
C THR A 82 12.65 -8.55 7.65
N ILE A 83 12.18 -8.32 6.42
CA ILE A 83 13.05 -8.30 5.23
C ILE A 83 14.00 -7.10 5.27
N PHE A 84 13.49 -5.92 5.61
CA PHE A 84 14.26 -4.67 5.54
C PHE A 84 15.41 -4.61 6.54
N HIS A 85 15.29 -5.25 7.70
CA HIS A 85 16.35 -5.35 8.70
C HIS A 85 17.15 -6.66 8.60
N SER A 86 16.86 -7.52 7.62
CA SER A 86 17.62 -8.75 7.36
C SER A 86 19.03 -8.44 6.84
N GLN A 87 20.02 -9.21 7.27
CA GLN A 87 21.37 -9.18 6.70
C GLN A 87 21.37 -9.57 5.21
N ASN A 88 20.38 -10.36 4.78
CA ASN A 88 20.21 -10.78 3.38
C ASN A 88 19.19 -9.92 2.62
N ARG A 89 18.80 -8.74 3.14
CA ARG A 89 17.77 -7.85 2.58
C ARG A 89 17.78 -7.76 1.07
N ARG A 90 18.95 -7.49 0.46
CA ARG A 90 19.07 -7.30 -0.99
C ARG A 90 18.72 -8.58 -1.76
N GLN A 91 19.19 -9.73 -1.29
CA GLN A 91 18.91 -11.03 -1.91
C GLN A 91 17.44 -11.41 -1.74
N GLU A 92 16.89 -11.21 -0.54
CA GLU A 92 15.49 -11.48 -0.21
C GLU A 92 14.54 -10.62 -1.07
N LEU A 93 14.76 -9.30 -1.12
CA LEU A 93 14.00 -8.40 -1.99
C LEU A 93 14.18 -8.73 -3.47
N THR A 94 15.39 -9.05 -3.91
CA THR A 94 15.63 -9.47 -5.30
C THR A 94 14.79 -10.70 -5.65
N LYS A 95 14.76 -11.71 -4.77
CA LYS A 95 13.98 -12.92 -5.01
C LYS A 95 12.48 -12.64 -5.08
N LEU A 96 11.96 -11.84 -4.14
CA LEU A 96 10.55 -11.44 -4.11
C LEU A 96 10.16 -10.67 -5.38
N PHE A 97 10.93 -9.66 -5.75
CA PHE A 97 10.60 -8.84 -6.92
C PHE A 97 10.83 -9.57 -8.24
N SER A 98 11.80 -10.48 -8.31
CA SER A 98 11.93 -11.39 -9.45
C SER A 98 10.71 -12.29 -9.62
N ASN A 99 10.13 -12.79 -8.53
CA ASN A 99 8.90 -13.59 -8.60
C ASN A 99 7.68 -12.76 -9.06
N ALA A 100 7.65 -11.45 -8.76
CA ALA A 100 6.51 -10.58 -9.06
C ALA A 100 6.56 -9.95 -10.46
N TYR A 101 7.76 -9.57 -10.92
CA TYR A 101 7.96 -8.75 -12.11
C TYR A 101 8.90 -9.38 -13.15
N GLY A 102 9.55 -10.49 -12.83
CA GLY A 102 10.58 -11.13 -13.66
C GLY A 102 12.02 -10.73 -13.27
N ASN A 103 13.00 -11.34 -13.93
CA ASN A 103 14.41 -11.28 -13.51
C ASN A 103 15.06 -9.89 -13.52
N SER A 104 14.44 -8.91 -14.19
CA SER A 104 14.91 -7.53 -14.27
C SER A 104 13.77 -6.55 -13.99
N PRO A 105 14.06 -5.36 -13.42
CA PRO A 105 13.04 -4.33 -13.20
C PRO A 105 12.39 -3.88 -14.52
N PRO A 106 11.05 -3.78 -14.60
CA PRO A 106 10.35 -3.33 -15.81
C PRO A 106 10.31 -1.80 -15.91
N ILE A 107 11.47 -1.15 -15.72
CA ILE A 107 11.63 0.32 -15.70
C ILE A 107 12.89 0.75 -16.44
N GLY A 108 12.89 1.97 -16.95
CA GLY A 108 14.06 2.53 -17.65
C GLY A 108 15.17 2.96 -16.70
N GLY A 109 16.42 2.77 -17.13
CA GLY A 109 17.62 3.32 -16.46
C GLY A 109 18.08 2.60 -15.19
N ILE A 110 17.45 1.47 -14.82
CA ILE A 110 17.93 0.56 -13.77
C ILE A 110 17.87 -0.86 -14.31
N TYR A 111 19.00 -1.58 -14.30
CA TYR A 111 19.13 -2.85 -15.03
C TYR A 111 19.03 -4.10 -14.14
N SER A 112 19.09 -3.93 -12.82
CA SER A 112 19.02 -5.04 -11.87
C SER A 112 18.25 -4.69 -10.60
N TRP A 113 17.62 -5.70 -9.98
CA TRP A 113 17.03 -5.57 -8.65
C TRP A 113 18.05 -5.18 -7.58
N GLY A 114 19.32 -5.59 -7.77
CA GLY A 114 20.41 -5.22 -6.86
C GLY A 114 20.63 -3.71 -6.79
N GLU A 115 20.50 -2.99 -7.90
CA GLU A 115 20.56 -1.53 -7.96
C GLU A 115 19.34 -0.88 -7.29
N CYS A 116 18.12 -1.41 -7.51
CA CYS A 116 16.91 -0.95 -6.84
C CYS A 116 17.05 -1.01 -5.31
N PHE A 117 17.58 -2.12 -4.80
CA PHE A 117 17.70 -2.41 -3.35
C PHE A 117 19.12 -2.15 -2.81
N ALA A 118 19.85 -1.25 -3.45
CA ALA A 118 21.16 -0.80 -3.01
C ALA A 118 21.08 0.06 -1.73
N GLU A 119 22.15 0.78 -1.42
CA GLU A 119 22.19 1.73 -0.31
C GLU A 119 21.16 2.87 -0.51
N GLU A 120 20.83 3.56 0.59
CA GLU A 120 19.76 4.58 0.65
C GLU A 120 18.34 4.08 0.32
N LEU A 121 18.08 2.80 0.58
CA LEU A 121 16.73 2.26 0.58
C LEU A 121 16.01 2.63 1.88
N HIS A 122 14.82 3.19 1.75
CA HIS A 122 13.90 3.56 2.82
C HIS A 122 12.64 2.70 2.74
N LEU A 123 12.05 2.43 3.91
CA LEU A 123 10.77 1.76 4.06
C LEU A 123 9.83 2.69 4.84
N PHE A 124 8.66 2.95 4.26
CA PHE A 124 7.62 3.76 4.87
C PHE A 124 6.33 2.96 5.07
N PHE A 125 5.62 3.21 6.16
CA PHE A 125 4.26 2.73 6.39
C PHE A 125 3.28 3.89 6.43
N GLU A 126 2.10 3.65 5.86
CA GLU A 126 1.01 4.62 5.78
C GLU A 126 1.43 6.01 5.18
N PRO A 127 2.34 6.11 4.18
CA PRO A 127 2.62 7.40 3.58
C PRO A 127 1.37 7.93 2.85
N ASN A 128 1.09 9.21 3.07
CA ASN A 128 0.01 9.91 2.38
C ASN A 128 0.56 10.56 1.10
N LEU A 129 0.16 10.02 -0.06
CA LEU A 129 0.55 10.55 -1.37
C LEU A 129 -0.58 11.44 -1.93
N PRO A 130 -0.30 12.71 -2.28
CA PRO A 130 -1.31 13.59 -2.86
C PRO A 130 -1.87 13.02 -4.15
N SER A 131 -3.19 13.09 -4.30
CA SER A 131 -3.84 12.83 -5.59
C SER A 131 -3.38 13.88 -6.62
N PRO A 132 -3.22 13.49 -7.90
CA PRO A 132 -2.84 14.41 -8.97
C PRO A 132 -3.74 15.63 -9.05
N SER A 133 -3.17 16.80 -9.33
CA SER A 133 -3.95 18.01 -9.59
C SER A 133 -4.86 17.83 -10.81
N SER A 134 -4.34 17.20 -11.86
CA SER A 134 -5.08 16.87 -13.08
C SER A 134 -6.32 16.00 -12.81
N TYR A 135 -6.22 15.04 -11.88
CA TYR A 135 -7.39 14.26 -11.45
C TYR A 135 -8.41 15.14 -10.74
N LYS A 136 -7.98 16.00 -9.81
CA LYS A 136 -8.88 16.86 -9.03
C LYS A 136 -9.61 17.88 -9.92
N GLU A 137 -8.92 18.46 -10.88
CA GLU A 137 -9.49 19.36 -11.89
C GLU A 137 -10.51 18.63 -12.78
N TRP A 138 -10.15 17.43 -13.23
CA TRP A 138 -11.03 16.60 -14.03
C TRP A 138 -12.28 16.16 -13.24
N LEU A 139 -12.14 15.74 -11.99
CA LEU A 139 -13.26 15.33 -11.13
C LEU A 139 -14.22 16.49 -10.89
N SER A 140 -13.69 17.68 -10.60
CA SER A 140 -14.50 18.89 -10.42
C SER A 140 -15.34 19.20 -11.67
N SER A 141 -14.76 18.98 -12.85
CA SER A 141 -15.44 19.19 -14.15
C SER A 141 -16.41 18.07 -14.55
N ASN A 142 -16.36 16.91 -13.89
CA ASN A 142 -17.14 15.71 -14.25
C ASN A 142 -17.96 15.15 -13.08
N LEU A 143 -18.11 15.92 -11.99
CA LEU A 143 -18.69 15.46 -10.74
C LEU A 143 -20.08 14.83 -10.92
N ILE A 144 -20.97 15.48 -11.67
CA ILE A 144 -22.35 14.99 -11.91
C ILE A 144 -22.37 13.64 -12.67
N LYS A 145 -21.29 13.30 -13.40
CA LYS A 145 -21.15 12.00 -14.08
C LYS A 145 -20.57 10.91 -13.18
N ARG A 146 -20.05 11.28 -12.00
CA ARG A 146 -19.36 10.39 -11.06
C ARG A 146 -20.04 10.27 -9.71
N GLN A 147 -20.97 11.18 -9.42
CA GLN A 147 -21.80 11.19 -8.24
C GLN A 147 -23.20 11.66 -8.61
N PHE A 148 -24.21 10.92 -8.15
CA PHE A 148 -25.63 11.18 -8.40
C PHE A 148 -26.41 11.47 -7.11
N ILE A 149 -25.78 11.35 -5.94
CA ILE A 149 -26.43 11.59 -4.65
C ILE A 149 -26.51 13.10 -4.37
N PRO A 150 -27.73 13.70 -4.26
CA PRO A 150 -27.89 15.16 -4.16
C PRO A 150 -27.14 15.81 -3.00
N TYR A 151 -27.29 15.33 -1.77
CA TYR A 151 -26.63 15.96 -0.62
C TYR A 151 -25.09 15.89 -0.70
N VAL A 152 -24.53 14.91 -1.43
CA VAL A 152 -23.09 14.81 -1.66
C VAL A 152 -22.66 15.88 -2.66
N LEU A 153 -23.43 16.05 -3.75
CA LEU A 153 -23.22 17.10 -4.74
C LEU A 153 -23.35 18.49 -4.10
N ASP A 154 -24.42 18.74 -3.34
CA ASP A 154 -24.63 19.99 -2.61
C ASP A 154 -23.45 20.28 -1.65
N SER A 155 -22.87 19.23 -1.04
CA SER A 155 -21.70 19.39 -0.17
C SER A 155 -20.43 19.86 -0.88
N THR A 156 -20.41 19.89 -2.22
CA THR A 156 -19.27 20.35 -3.01
C THR A 156 -19.26 21.85 -3.24
N ASP A 157 -20.38 22.54 -2.99
CA ASP A 157 -20.44 23.99 -3.03
C ASP A 157 -19.40 24.56 -2.04
N ALA A 158 -18.54 25.44 -2.57
CA ALA A 158 -17.39 26.04 -1.87
C ALA A 158 -16.26 25.08 -1.41
N LYS A 159 -16.28 23.79 -1.75
CA LYS A 159 -15.14 22.89 -1.47
C LYS A 159 -14.02 23.06 -2.47
N VAL A 160 -12.84 23.43 -1.96
CA VAL A 160 -11.61 23.57 -2.75
C VAL A 160 -10.98 22.21 -3.09
N ASN A 161 -11.21 21.18 -2.28
CA ASN A 161 -10.61 19.87 -2.47
C ASN A 161 -11.65 18.75 -2.37
N LEU A 162 -11.94 18.12 -3.50
CA LEU A 162 -12.88 17.00 -3.60
C LEU A 162 -12.21 15.64 -3.36
N GLU A 163 -10.88 15.54 -3.37
CA GLU A 163 -10.17 14.27 -3.17
C GLU A 163 -9.01 14.42 -2.20
N GLY A 164 -8.99 13.59 -1.17
CA GLY A 164 -7.91 13.50 -0.20
C GLY A 164 -6.68 12.75 -0.76
N PRO A 165 -5.55 12.78 -0.04
CA PRO A 165 -4.39 11.96 -0.41
C PRO A 165 -4.74 10.46 -0.37
N THR A 166 -4.04 9.68 -1.18
CA THR A 166 -4.04 8.22 -1.10
C THR A 166 -3.15 7.80 0.06
N ASN A 167 -3.73 7.15 1.07
CA ASN A 167 -2.95 6.45 2.09
C ASN A 167 -2.54 5.08 1.52
N VAL A 168 -1.24 4.86 1.40
CA VAL A 168 -0.65 3.63 0.90
C VAL A 168 -0.22 2.79 2.10
N ASP A 169 -0.47 1.48 2.09
CA ASP A 169 -0.13 0.62 3.25
C ASP A 169 1.39 0.62 3.54
N ALA A 170 2.22 0.50 2.49
CA ALA A 170 3.67 0.63 2.61
C ALA A 170 4.33 1.18 1.34
N MET A 171 5.56 1.68 1.46
CA MET A 171 6.35 2.09 0.31
C MET A 171 7.83 1.78 0.51
N LEU A 172 8.48 1.22 -0.51
CA LEU A 172 9.94 1.21 -0.61
C LEU A 172 10.39 2.38 -1.50
N LEU A 173 11.49 3.04 -1.13
CA LEU A 173 12.07 4.13 -1.90
C LEU A 173 13.58 4.11 -1.81
N ASN A 174 14.27 4.06 -2.94
CA ASN A 174 15.69 4.32 -3.02
C ASN A 174 15.91 5.80 -3.40
N SER A 175 16.34 6.62 -2.43
CA SER A 175 16.48 8.07 -2.64
C SER A 175 17.59 8.46 -3.60
N LYS A 176 18.52 7.54 -3.88
CA LYS A 176 19.68 7.79 -4.75
C LYS A 176 19.36 7.68 -6.23
N ASN A 177 18.54 6.71 -6.63
CA ASN A 177 18.19 6.47 -8.03
C ASN A 177 16.71 6.75 -8.38
N GLY A 178 15.88 7.05 -7.38
CA GLY A 178 14.47 7.38 -7.51
C GLY A 178 13.54 6.18 -7.64
N PHE A 179 14.07 4.95 -7.59
CA PHE A 179 13.28 3.72 -7.60
C PHE A 179 12.32 3.69 -6.41
N ALA A 180 11.06 3.34 -6.65
CA ALA A 180 10.09 3.19 -5.58
C ALA A 180 9.07 2.09 -5.86
N VAL A 181 8.39 1.66 -4.82
CA VAL A 181 7.33 0.65 -4.89
C VAL A 181 6.20 1.09 -3.98
N VAL A 182 5.04 1.39 -4.56
CA VAL A 182 3.78 1.64 -3.84
C VAL A 182 3.15 0.29 -3.54
N ILE A 183 2.90 -0.01 -2.25
CA ILE A 183 2.45 -1.32 -1.81
C ILE A 183 1.05 -1.23 -1.22
N GLU A 184 0.13 -2.00 -1.77
CA GLU A 184 -1.19 -2.25 -1.21
C GLU A 184 -1.23 -3.68 -0.65
N ALA A 185 -1.65 -3.83 0.60
CA ALA A 185 -1.77 -5.09 1.30
C ALA A 185 -3.23 -5.42 1.58
N LYS A 186 -3.58 -6.71 1.46
CA LYS A 186 -4.88 -7.24 1.87
C LYS A 186 -4.71 -8.51 2.68
N VAL A 187 -5.56 -8.69 3.69
CA VAL A 187 -5.67 -9.96 4.42
C VAL A 187 -7.03 -10.58 4.15
N LEU A 188 -8.13 -9.96 4.60
CA LEU A 188 -9.49 -10.44 4.32
C LEU A 188 -10.39 -9.39 3.66
N SER A 189 -9.99 -8.11 3.72
CA SER A 189 -10.72 -7.03 3.06
C SER A 189 -10.64 -7.15 1.53
N ASP A 190 -11.68 -6.65 0.85
CA ASP A 190 -11.66 -6.52 -0.61
C ASP A 190 -11.23 -5.09 -1.00
N ILE A 191 -11.22 -4.78 -2.30
CA ILE A 191 -10.93 -3.44 -2.81
C ILE A 191 -11.90 -2.41 -2.21
N SER A 192 -11.37 -1.33 -1.64
CA SER A 192 -12.22 -0.23 -1.19
C SER A 192 -12.76 0.55 -2.39
N TYR A 193 -14.06 0.77 -2.37
CA TYR A 193 -14.82 1.62 -3.29
C TYR A 193 -15.48 2.81 -2.56
N GLU A 194 -15.22 2.96 -1.26
CA GLU A 194 -15.81 4.00 -0.41
C GLU A 194 -15.15 5.36 -0.66
N ILE A 195 -15.42 5.92 -1.84
CA ILE A 195 -14.96 7.25 -2.25
C ILE A 195 -16.18 8.15 -2.34
N THR A 196 -16.13 9.28 -1.62
CA THR A 196 -17.29 10.17 -1.46
C THR A 196 -17.72 10.80 -2.78
N TYR A 197 -16.78 11.28 -3.61
CA TYR A 197 -17.10 12.12 -4.78
C TYR A 197 -16.94 11.42 -6.13
N ASP A 198 -16.20 10.32 -6.19
CA ASP A 198 -16.05 9.50 -7.38
C ASP A 198 -16.41 8.05 -7.08
N THR A 199 -17.69 7.73 -7.22
CA THR A 199 -18.24 6.41 -6.87
C THR A 199 -17.76 5.28 -7.77
N MET A 200 -17.13 5.61 -8.90
CA MET A 200 -16.65 4.65 -9.88
C MET A 200 -15.18 4.27 -9.67
N ARG A 201 -14.48 4.99 -8.79
CA ARG A 201 -13.05 4.82 -8.60
C ARG A 201 -12.75 3.74 -7.56
N ASN A 202 -11.64 3.05 -7.74
CA ASN A 202 -11.20 1.98 -6.85
C ASN A 202 -9.78 2.22 -6.31
N GLN A 203 -9.46 1.57 -5.19
CA GLN A 203 -8.19 1.80 -4.49
C GLN A 203 -6.93 1.41 -5.31
N ILE A 204 -6.99 0.38 -6.17
CA ILE A 204 -5.84 0.02 -7.02
C ILE A 204 -5.57 1.15 -8.02
N ALA A 205 -6.62 1.65 -8.68
CA ALA A 205 -6.49 2.78 -9.60
C ALA A 205 -5.95 4.03 -8.89
N ARG A 206 -6.36 4.30 -7.64
CA ARG A 206 -5.81 5.41 -6.83
C ARG A 206 -4.30 5.24 -6.57
N ASN A 207 -3.86 4.04 -6.21
CA ASN A 207 -2.44 3.73 -6.00
C ASN A 207 -1.62 3.88 -7.30
N ILE A 208 -2.13 3.36 -8.42
CA ILE A 208 -1.50 3.52 -9.74
C ILE A 208 -1.45 5.00 -10.13
N ASP A 209 -2.50 5.77 -9.84
CA ASP A 209 -2.53 7.20 -10.18
C ASP A 209 -1.46 8.00 -9.44
N VAL A 210 -1.27 7.75 -8.14
CA VAL A 210 -0.21 8.42 -7.36
C VAL A 210 1.18 7.88 -7.67
N MET A 211 1.30 6.61 -8.07
CA MET A 211 2.54 6.03 -8.61
C MET A 211 3.04 6.84 -9.81
N LEU A 212 2.14 7.26 -10.70
CA LEU A 212 2.45 8.01 -11.91
C LEU A 212 2.62 9.52 -11.70
N GLU A 213 2.45 10.02 -10.47
CA GLU A 213 2.44 11.45 -10.19
C GLU A 213 3.73 11.92 -9.52
N LYS A 214 4.34 13.00 -10.03
CA LYS A 214 5.51 13.62 -9.39
C LYS A 214 5.07 14.54 -8.24
N ASN A 215 5.68 14.38 -7.06
CA ASN A 215 5.28 15.13 -5.87
C ASN A 215 6.48 15.77 -5.15
N ASN A 216 6.98 16.89 -5.67
CA ASN A 216 8.13 17.61 -5.11
C ASN A 216 7.86 18.32 -3.78
N LYS A 217 6.59 18.37 -3.32
CA LYS A 217 6.18 19.01 -2.07
C LYS A 217 6.20 18.05 -0.88
N LEU A 218 6.49 16.77 -1.10
CA LEU A 218 6.62 15.80 -0.02
C LEU A 218 7.88 16.08 0.80
N CYS A 219 7.87 15.66 2.05
CA CYS A 219 9.05 15.72 2.90
C CYS A 219 10.14 14.77 2.40
N HIS A 220 11.40 15.17 2.56
CA HIS A 220 12.53 14.30 2.24
C HIS A 220 12.47 13.00 3.07
N PRO A 221 12.79 11.82 2.51
CA PRO A 221 13.24 11.56 1.13
C PRO A 221 12.13 11.28 0.12
N LEU A 222 10.85 11.35 0.49
CA LEU A 222 9.72 11.05 -0.41
C LEU A 222 9.70 11.92 -1.68
N ASP A 223 10.27 13.13 -1.61
CA ASP A 223 10.45 14.06 -2.73
C ASP A 223 11.39 13.51 -3.84
N LYS A 224 12.19 12.48 -3.54
CA LYS A 224 13.14 11.85 -4.47
C LYS A 224 12.52 10.77 -5.36
N ARG A 225 11.26 10.40 -5.13
CA ARG A 225 10.59 9.38 -5.94
C ARG A 225 10.48 9.82 -7.40
N ASP A 226 10.85 8.91 -8.30
CA ASP A 226 10.72 9.09 -9.75
C ASP A 226 9.53 8.26 -10.27
N PRO A 227 8.44 8.89 -10.77
CA PRO A 227 7.27 8.18 -11.30
C PRO A 227 7.61 7.18 -12.42
N GLU A 228 8.64 7.45 -13.22
CA GLU A 228 9.08 6.56 -14.31
C GLU A 228 9.81 5.31 -13.80
N LYS A 229 10.19 5.31 -12.51
CA LYS A 229 10.85 4.20 -11.81
C LYS A 229 10.05 3.71 -10.61
N THR A 230 8.76 4.04 -10.55
CA THR A 230 7.87 3.57 -9.48
C THR A 230 7.08 2.35 -9.96
N LEU A 231 7.01 1.32 -9.13
CA LEU A 231 6.21 0.11 -9.32
C LEU A 231 5.00 0.10 -8.38
N PHE A 232 3.98 -0.69 -8.72
CA PHE A 232 2.87 -1.03 -7.82
C PHE A 232 2.93 -2.50 -7.45
N LEU A 233 2.83 -2.81 -6.16
CA LEU A 233 2.85 -4.16 -5.62
C LEU A 233 1.59 -4.44 -4.79
N LEU A 234 0.83 -5.46 -5.18
CA LEU A 234 -0.26 -6.02 -4.40
C LEU A 234 0.26 -7.20 -3.55
N ILE A 235 -0.06 -7.23 -2.26
CA ILE A 235 0.29 -8.34 -1.35
C ILE A 235 -0.99 -8.93 -0.74
N THR A 236 -1.20 -10.24 -0.91
CA THR A 236 -2.41 -10.93 -0.42
C THR A 236 -2.10 -12.33 0.10
N PRO A 237 -3.02 -13.02 0.79
CA PRO A 237 -2.89 -14.46 0.97
C PRO A 237 -2.80 -15.19 -0.38
N LYS A 238 -1.99 -16.26 -0.43
CA LYS A 238 -1.87 -17.15 -1.60
C LYS A 238 -3.21 -17.72 -2.03
N LEU A 239 -4.08 -18.01 -1.06
CA LEU A 239 -5.46 -18.43 -1.30
C LEU A 239 -6.18 -17.54 -2.33
N PHE A 240 -6.05 -16.22 -2.23
CA PHE A 240 -6.73 -15.29 -3.13
C PHE A 240 -5.98 -15.04 -4.44
N LYS A 241 -4.65 -15.19 -4.45
CA LYS A 241 -3.87 -15.13 -5.70
C LYS A 241 -4.12 -16.36 -6.58
N ASP A 242 -4.27 -17.53 -5.97
CA ASP A 242 -4.61 -18.78 -6.67
C ASP A 242 -6.09 -18.80 -7.13
N ASN A 243 -6.94 -17.98 -6.51
CA ASN A 243 -8.37 -17.85 -6.82
C ASN A 243 -8.74 -16.38 -7.08
N PRO A 244 -8.19 -15.72 -8.12
CA PRO A 244 -8.25 -14.26 -8.26
C PRO A 244 -9.66 -13.72 -8.50
N SER A 245 -10.61 -14.54 -8.96
CA SER A 245 -12.02 -14.15 -9.12
C SER A 245 -12.81 -14.11 -7.81
N SER A 246 -12.25 -14.62 -6.70
CA SER A 246 -12.92 -14.62 -5.39
C SER A 246 -12.96 -13.25 -4.71
N ARG A 247 -12.17 -12.30 -5.21
CA ARG A 247 -12.05 -10.93 -4.70
C ARG A 247 -12.05 -9.93 -5.85
N LEU A 248 -12.71 -8.80 -5.67
CA LEU A 248 -12.76 -7.75 -6.68
C LEU A 248 -11.38 -7.16 -6.98
N TYR A 249 -10.50 -7.03 -5.97
CA TYR A 249 -9.12 -6.62 -6.22
C TYR A 249 -8.40 -7.58 -7.18
N GLY A 250 -8.68 -8.90 -7.10
CA GLY A 250 -8.02 -9.91 -7.92
C GLY A 250 -8.53 -9.89 -9.35
N TYR A 251 -9.85 -9.70 -9.52
CA TYR A 251 -10.47 -9.45 -10.81
C TYR A 251 -9.89 -8.21 -11.49
N LYS A 252 -9.90 -7.06 -10.79
CA LYS A 252 -9.40 -5.78 -11.33
C LYS A 252 -7.90 -5.82 -11.60
N PHE A 253 -7.11 -6.42 -10.73
CA PHE A 253 -5.67 -6.57 -10.96
C PHE A 253 -5.39 -7.36 -12.25
N ASN A 254 -6.09 -8.48 -12.45
CA ASN A 254 -5.93 -9.29 -13.65
C ASN A 254 -6.44 -8.55 -14.91
N GLU A 255 -7.53 -7.81 -14.80
CA GLU A 255 -8.04 -6.95 -15.88
C GLU A 255 -6.97 -5.93 -16.31
N TYR A 256 -6.34 -5.21 -15.38
CA TYR A 256 -5.26 -4.27 -15.68
C TYR A 256 -4.02 -4.94 -16.26
N LYS A 257 -3.72 -6.17 -15.83
CA LYS A 257 -2.60 -6.94 -16.36
C LYS A 257 -2.82 -7.43 -17.78
N THR A 258 -4.01 -7.98 -18.06
CA THR A 258 -4.31 -8.66 -19.32
C THR A 258 -4.91 -7.76 -20.38
N ASN A 259 -5.59 -6.69 -19.96
CA ASN A 259 -6.16 -5.66 -20.82
C ASN A 259 -5.75 -4.28 -20.29
N PRO A 260 -4.51 -3.81 -20.55
CA PRO A 260 -4.00 -2.57 -19.99
C PRO A 260 -4.88 -1.34 -20.26
N GLU A 261 -5.58 -1.30 -21.40
CA GLU A 261 -6.51 -0.22 -21.76
C GLU A 261 -7.66 -0.05 -20.77
N SER A 262 -8.01 -1.09 -19.99
CA SER A 262 -9.02 -0.98 -18.93
C SER A 262 -8.65 0.06 -17.85
N LEU A 263 -7.36 0.34 -17.64
CA LEU A 263 -6.92 1.41 -16.75
C LEU A 263 -7.41 2.79 -17.19
N SER A 264 -7.61 3.01 -18.50
CA SER A 264 -8.10 4.30 -19.01
C SER A 264 -9.52 4.62 -18.52
N GLY A 265 -10.35 3.59 -18.28
CA GLY A 265 -11.71 3.76 -17.74
C GLY A 265 -11.70 4.22 -16.28
N ASP A 266 -10.73 3.72 -15.49
CA ASP A 266 -10.56 4.06 -14.08
C ASP A 266 -9.64 5.27 -13.83
N LEU A 267 -8.88 5.70 -14.85
CA LEU A 267 -8.02 6.89 -14.88
C LEU A 267 -8.36 7.81 -16.06
N PRO A 268 -9.61 8.28 -16.16
CA PRO A 268 -10.12 9.00 -17.33
C PRO A 268 -9.43 10.35 -17.58
N HIS A 269 -8.87 10.99 -16.54
CA HIS A 269 -8.09 12.22 -16.66
C HIS A 269 -6.77 12.02 -17.42
N ARG A 270 -6.24 10.79 -17.46
CA ARG A 270 -4.99 10.43 -18.15
C ARG A 270 -5.18 10.03 -19.61
N HIS A 271 -6.41 9.88 -20.10
CA HIS A 271 -6.65 9.50 -21.50
C HIS A 271 -6.07 10.52 -22.49
N ARG A 272 -6.05 11.81 -22.15
CA ARG A 272 -5.58 12.88 -23.05
C ARG A 272 -4.06 12.97 -23.16
N THR A 273 -3.31 12.24 -22.32
CA THR A 273 -1.85 12.33 -22.25
C THR A 273 -1.11 11.23 -23.02
N ASN A 274 -1.80 10.43 -23.86
CA ASN A 274 -1.24 9.26 -24.54
C ASN A 274 -0.45 8.35 -23.59
N CYS A 275 -1.05 8.00 -22.45
CA CYS A 275 -0.41 7.11 -21.48
C CYS A 275 -0.10 5.74 -22.11
N ASP A 276 1.13 5.27 -21.90
CA ASP A 276 1.56 3.93 -22.29
C ASP A 276 1.02 2.91 -21.28
N TRP A 277 -0.24 2.49 -21.48
CA TRP A 277 -0.89 1.50 -20.62
C TRP A 277 -0.14 0.16 -20.58
N PRO A 278 0.38 -0.39 -21.69
CA PRO A 278 1.24 -1.57 -21.65
C PRO A 278 2.44 -1.43 -20.72
N ASN A 279 3.13 -0.29 -20.74
CA ASN A 279 4.23 0.00 -19.80
C ASN A 279 3.74 0.11 -18.35
N ILE A 280 2.59 0.73 -18.09
CA ILE A 280 2.03 0.80 -16.73
C ILE A 280 1.68 -0.61 -16.23
N SER A 281 1.07 -1.44 -17.08
CA SER A 281 0.71 -2.81 -16.77
C SER A 281 1.95 -3.65 -16.41
N SER A 282 3.07 -3.52 -17.13
CA SER A 282 4.31 -4.26 -16.82
C SER A 282 4.85 -3.93 -15.42
N ARG A 283 4.57 -2.72 -14.90
CA ARG A 283 4.96 -2.24 -13.57
C ARG A 283 4.05 -2.66 -12.41
N LEU A 284 3.00 -3.44 -12.68
CA LEU A 284 2.14 -4.03 -11.65
C LEU A 284 2.68 -5.40 -11.21
N GLY A 285 2.76 -5.66 -9.91
CA GLY A 285 3.25 -6.93 -9.36
C GLY A 285 2.30 -7.46 -8.30
N TRP A 286 2.31 -8.78 -8.11
CA TRP A 286 1.47 -9.43 -7.10
C TRP A 286 2.30 -10.48 -6.35
N LEU A 287 2.47 -10.29 -5.05
CA LEU A 287 3.09 -11.25 -4.13
C LEU A 287 2.11 -11.75 -3.07
N THR A 288 2.51 -12.80 -2.39
CA THR A 288 1.74 -13.40 -1.31
C THR A 288 2.48 -13.37 0.02
N TRP A 289 1.75 -13.37 1.13
CA TRP A 289 2.36 -13.52 2.46
C TRP A 289 3.22 -14.80 2.56
N GLU A 290 2.83 -15.84 1.83
CA GLU A 290 3.54 -17.10 1.69
C GLU A 290 4.83 -16.96 0.88
N ASP A 291 4.87 -16.09 -0.16
CA ASP A 291 6.10 -15.77 -0.88
C ASP A 291 7.14 -15.15 0.08
N PHE A 292 6.72 -14.22 0.94
CA PHE A 292 7.60 -13.64 1.96
C PHE A 292 8.10 -14.69 2.96
N LYS A 293 7.22 -15.54 3.48
CA LYS A 293 7.60 -16.64 4.38
C LYS A 293 8.60 -17.60 3.72
N SER A 294 8.42 -17.89 2.43
CA SER A 294 9.30 -18.80 1.68
C SER A 294 10.71 -18.24 1.49
N VAL A 295 10.84 -16.92 1.40
CA VAL A 295 12.13 -16.22 1.25
C VAL A 295 12.80 -16.01 2.60
N ASN A 296 12.02 -15.73 3.65
CA ASN A 296 12.52 -15.54 5.01
C ASN A 296 11.53 -16.13 6.01
N ASN A 297 11.91 -17.25 6.64
CA ASN A 297 11.07 -17.98 7.61
C ASN A 297 10.69 -17.15 8.86
N ASN A 298 11.34 -16.01 9.11
CA ASN A 298 10.93 -15.09 10.17
C ASN A 298 9.75 -14.19 9.77
N CYS A 299 9.43 -14.08 8.48
CA CYS A 299 8.23 -13.39 8.02
C CYS A 299 6.98 -14.23 8.34
N CYS A 300 5.86 -13.54 8.54
CA CYS A 300 4.54 -14.16 8.64
C CYS A 300 4.44 -15.28 9.69
N ARG A 301 5.04 -15.09 10.88
CA ARG A 301 5.06 -16.09 11.98
C ARG A 301 3.68 -16.56 12.45
N TRP A 302 2.63 -15.82 12.08
CA TRP A 302 1.23 -16.16 12.34
C TRP A 302 0.66 -17.19 11.34
N LEU A 303 1.24 -17.33 10.16
CA LEU A 303 0.90 -18.39 9.22
C LEU A 303 1.56 -19.68 9.74
N LYS A 304 0.76 -20.60 10.28
CA LYS A 304 1.22 -21.92 10.74
C LYS A 304 1.09 -22.92 9.61
#